data_AF-A0A924GIH7-F1
#
_entry.id   AF-A0A924GIH7-F1
#
_cell.length_a   1.000
_cell.length_b   1.000
_cell.length_c   1.000
_cell.angle_alpha   90.00
_cell.angle_beta   90.00
_cell.angle_gamma   90.00
#
_symmetry.space_group_name_H-M   'P 1'
#
loop_
_entity.id
_entity.type
_entity.pdbx_description
1 polymer ?
#
loop_
_entity_poly.entity_id
_entity_poly.type
_entity_poly.pdbx_seq_one_letter_code
_entity_poly.pdbx_strand_id
1 'polypeptide(L)' 'MTRSNTAPTGGVGLPGLLFLLFLALKLTGHIDWSWWWVTAPLWIPVGILLGSLAVAAVVAGITAIILFANKR' A
#
# COMPACT_ATOMS: atom_id res chain seq x y z
N MET A 1 31.77 -14.75 -23.25
CA MET A 1 30.84 -13.89 -22.48
C MET A 1 29.81 -14.79 -21.79
N THR A 2 30.01 -15.09 -20.51
CA THR A 2 29.09 -15.91 -19.72
C THR A 2 27.94 -15.01 -19.24
N ARG A 3 26.70 -15.28 -19.71
CA ARG A 3 25.50 -14.64 -19.15
C ARG A 3 25.28 -15.21 -17.76
N SER A 4 25.55 -14.43 -16.73
CA SER A 4 25.04 -14.71 -15.38
C SER A 4 23.53 -14.45 -15.39
N ASN A 5 22.76 -15.49 -15.71
CA ASN A 5 21.34 -15.48 -15.46
C ASN A 5 21.14 -15.69 -13.95
N THR A 6 21.22 -14.60 -13.19
CA THR A 6 20.88 -14.62 -11.77
C THR A 6 19.40 -14.91 -11.68
N ALA A 7 19.05 -16.18 -11.44
CA ALA A 7 17.67 -16.55 -11.15
C ALA A 7 17.19 -15.67 -9.99
N PRO A 8 16.03 -15.00 -10.10
CA PRO A 8 15.50 -14.25 -8.98
C PRO A 8 15.26 -15.25 -7.84
N THR A 9 16.06 -15.15 -6.79
CA THR A 9 15.87 -15.88 -5.54
C THR A 9 14.59 -15.34 -4.90
N GLY A 10 13.48 -16.05 -5.12
CA GLY A 10 12.17 -15.71 -4.58
C GLY A 10 12.09 -15.96 -3.09
N GLY A 11 12.47 -14.97 -2.29
CA GLY A 11 12.21 -14.95 -0.85
C GLY A 11 10.81 -14.43 -0.53
N VAL A 12 10.20 -14.95 0.53
CA VAL A 12 8.95 -14.38 1.07
C VAL A 12 9.26 -12.94 1.49
N GLY A 13 8.66 -11.97 0.81
CA GLY A 13 8.88 -10.56 1.14
C GLY A 13 8.46 -10.27 2.58
N LEU A 14 9.14 -9.33 3.24
CA LEU A 14 8.78 -8.81 4.56
C LEU A 14 7.26 -8.63 4.78
N PRO A 15 6.46 -8.07 3.82
CA PRO A 15 5.01 -7.93 4.01
C PRO A 15 4.28 -9.27 4.14
N GLY A 16 4.71 -10.33 3.45
CA GLY A 16 4.13 -11.67 3.56
C GLY A 16 4.40 -12.30 4.91
N LEU A 17 5.62 -12.14 5.44
CA LEU A 17 5.98 -12.63 6.77
C LEU A 17 5.26 -11.86 7.89
N LEU A 18 5.14 -10.54 7.77
CA LEU A 18 4.37 -9.70 8.69
C LEU A 18 2.88 -10.06 8.67
N PHE A 19 2.30 -10.30 7.49
CA PHE A 19 0.93 -10.78 7.37
C PHE A 19 0.73 -12.12 8.10
N LEU A 20 1.63 -13.09 7.87
CA LEU A 20 1.56 -14.38 8.55
C LEU A 20 1.70 -14.25 10.08
N LEU A 21 2.59 -13.36 10.54
CA LEU A 21 2.80 -13.08 11.96
C LEU A 21 1.54 -12.50 12.61
N PHE A 22 0.96 -11.45 12.03
CA PHE A 22 -0.29 -10.86 12.56
C PHE A 22 -1.46 -11.84 12.50
N LEU A 23 -1.55 -12.66 11.43
CA LEU A 23 -2.57 -13.69 11.30
C LEU A 23 -2.44 -14.76 12.40
N ALA A 24 -1.21 -15.23 12.66
CA ALA A 24 -0.95 -16.19 13.72
C ALA A 24 -1.33 -15.63 15.10
N LEU A 25 -0.91 -14.40 15.41
CA LEU A 25 -1.23 -13.73 16.69
C LEU A 25 -2.74 -13.47 16.86
N LYS A 26 -3.46 -13.20 15.76
CA LYS A 26 -4.93 -13.03 15.76
C LYS A 26 -5.65 -14.35 16.07
N LEU A 27 -5.17 -15.45 15.50
CA LEU A 27 -5.74 -16.78 15.71
C LEU A 27 -5.42 -17.36 17.10
N THR A 28 -4.26 -17.03 17.67
CA THR A 28 -3.91 -17.40 19.05
C THR A 28 -4.54 -16.50 20.11
N GLY A 29 -5.36 -15.52 19.72
CA GLY A 29 -6.11 -14.67 20.64
C GLY A 29 -5.26 -13.65 21.38
N HIS A 30 -4.07 -13.31 20.88
CA HIS A 30 -3.18 -12.34 21.52
C HIS A 30 -3.53 -10.88 21.17
N ILE A 31 -4.35 -10.66 20.12
CA ILE A 31 -4.69 -9.32 19.61
C ILE A 31 -6.18 -9.22 19.25
N ASP A 32 -6.89 -8.27 19.86
CA ASP A 32 -8.33 -8.00 19.60
C ASP A 32 -8.59 -7.08 18.39
N TRP A 33 -7.55 -6.58 17.74
CA TRP A 33 -7.64 -5.63 16.63
C TRP A 33 -8.52 -6.11 15.48
N SER A 34 -9.12 -5.17 14.73
CA SER A 34 -9.94 -5.52 13.58
C SER A 34 -9.13 -6.25 12.49
N TRP A 35 -9.82 -7.09 11.70
CA TRP A 35 -9.26 -7.81 10.56
C TRP A 35 -8.63 -6.90 9.49
N TRP A 36 -9.03 -5.62 9.47
CA TRP A 36 -8.43 -4.59 8.64
C TRP A 36 -6.95 -4.37 8.98
N TRP A 37 -6.57 -4.37 10.27
CA TRP A 37 -5.17 -4.20 10.67
C TRP A 37 -4.33 -5.46 10.41
N VAL A 38 -4.92 -6.65 10.54
CA VAL A 38 -4.24 -7.92 10.23
C VAL A 38 -3.87 -7.98 8.74
N THR A 39 -4.73 -7.46 7.87
CA THR A 39 -4.49 -7.41 6.42
C THR A 39 -3.68 -6.19 5.98
N ALA A 40 -3.39 -5.23 6.87
CA ALA A 40 -2.66 -3.99 6.53
C ALA A 40 -1.35 -4.23 5.74
N PRO A 41 -0.49 -5.21 6.10
CA PRO A 41 0.72 -5.50 5.34
C PRO A 41 0.48 -5.80 3.86
N LEU A 42 -0.71 -6.32 3.50
CA LEU A 42 -1.08 -6.67 2.13
C LEU A 42 -1.56 -5.45 1.33
N TRP A 43 -2.32 -4.54 1.96
CA TRP A 43 -2.95 -3.42 1.26
C TRP A 43 -2.25 -2.07 1.48
N ILE A 44 -1.23 -1.96 2.34
CA ILE A 44 -0.43 -0.72 2.48
C ILE A 44 0.04 -0.16 1.12
N PRO A 45 0.63 -0.95 0.20
CA PRO A 45 1.06 -0.41 -1.10
C PRO A 45 -0.10 0.16 -1.93
N VAL A 46 -1.24 -0.56 -1.94
CA VAL A 46 -2.45 -0.15 -2.67
C VAL A 46 -3.09 1.08 -2.01
N GLY A 47 -3.11 1.13 -0.68
CA GLY A 47 -3.65 2.24 0.10
C GLY A 47 -2.86 3.52 -0.09
N ILE A 48 -1.53 3.44 -0.13
CA ILE A 48 -0.66 4.59 -0.44
C ILE A 48 -0.93 5.08 -1.86
N LEU A 49 -1.06 4.16 -2.83
CA LEU A 49 -1.34 4.52 -4.22
C LEU A 49 -2.70 5.21 -4.37
N LEU A 50 -3.77 4.63 -3.80
CA LEU A 50 -5.11 5.21 -3.84
C LEU A 50 -5.18 6.54 -3.09
N GLY A 51 -4.56 6.62 -1.91
CA GLY A 51 -4.51 7.84 -1.11
C GLY A 51 -3.77 8.97 -1.82
N SER A 52 -2.60 8.69 -2.39
CA SER A 52 -1.84 9.68 -3.17
C SER A 52 -2.58 10.12 -4.42
N LEU A 53 -3.26 9.21 -5.13
CA LEU A 53 -4.07 9.55 -6.29
C LEU A 53 -5.27 10.43 -5.93
N ALA A 54 -5.96 10.11 -4.82
CA ALA A 54 -7.09 10.90 -4.33
C ALA A 54 -6.65 12.32 -3.95
N VAL A 55 -5.53 12.45 -3.23
CA VAL A 55 -4.95 13.77 -2.89
C VAL A 55 -4.56 14.53 -4.16
N ALA A 56 -3.89 13.89 -5.10
CA ALA A 56 -3.51 14.51 -6.37
C ALA A 56 -4.73 15.00 -7.16
N ALA A 57 -5.80 14.19 -7.22
CA ALA A 57 -7.04 14.56 -7.89
C ALA A 57 -7.73 15.76 -7.23
N VAL A 58 -7.76 15.81 -5.90
CA VAL A 58 -8.33 16.95 -5.15
C VAL A 58 -7.52 18.22 -5.40
N VAL A 59 -6.19 18.15 -5.33
CA VAL A 59 -5.31 19.30 -5.58
C VAL A 59 -5.44 19.77 -7.03
N ALA A 60 -5.47 18.86 -7.99
CA ALA A 60 -5.68 19.18 -9.40
C ALA A 60 -7.05 19.83 -9.64
N GLY A 61 -8.10 19.33 -8.99
CA GLY A 61 -9.44 19.92 -9.05
C GLY A 61 -9.48 21.34 -8.49
N ILE A 62 -8.92 21.55 -7.30
CA ILE A 62 -8.86 22.88 -6.67
C ILE A 62 -8.08 23.86 -7.53
N THR A 63 -6.90 23.47 -8.02
CA THR A 63 -6.07 24.33 -8.88
C THR A 63 -6.78 24.66 -10.19
N ALA A 64 -7.47 23.70 -10.82
CA ALA A 64 -8.26 23.94 -12.01
C ALA A 64 -9.44 24.91 -11.76
N ILE A 65 -10.14 24.79 -10.63
CA ILE A 65 -11.24 25.70 -10.24
C ILE A 65 -10.71 27.13 -10.05
N ILE A 66 -9.59 27.29 -9.33
CA ILE A 66 -8.97 28.60 -9.10
C ILE A 66 -8.54 29.24 -10.43
N LEU A 67 -7.89 28.47 -11.31
CA LEU A 67 -7.48 28.95 -12.63
C LEU A 67 -8.66 29.35 -13.50
N PHE A 68 -9.77 28.60 -13.45
CA PHE A 68 -10.99 28.94 -14.18
C PHE A 68 -11.65 30.23 -13.63
N ALA A 69 -11.63 30.43 -12.32
CA ALA A 69 -12.16 31.63 -11.67
C ALA A 69 -11.34 32.90 -11.99
N ASN A 70 -10.00 32.80 -12.04
CA ASN A 70 -9.12 33.94 -12.36
C ASN A 70 -9.13 34.35 -13.84
N LYS A 71 -9.60 33.46 -14.73
CA LYS A 71 -9.67 33.72 -16.18
C LYS A 71 -11.01 34.34 -16.61
N ARG A 72 -12.01 34.41 -15.73
CA ARG A 72 -13.27 35.13 -15.93
C ARG A 72 -13.15 36.57 -15.47
#